data_AF-A0A2E4GS12-F1
#
_entry.id   AF-A0A2E4GS12-F1
#
_cell.length_a   1.000
_cell.length_b   1.000
_cell.length_c   1.000
_cell.angle_alpha   90.00
_cell.angle_beta   90.00
_cell.angle_gamma   90.00
#
_symmetry.space_group_name_H-M   'P 1'
#
loop_
_entity.id
_entity.type
_entity.pdbx_description
1 polymer ?
#
loop_
_entity_poly.entity_id
_entity_poly.type
_entity_poly.pdbx_seq_one_letter_code
_entity_poly.pdbx_strand_id
1 'polypeptide(L)' 'MNLFRSEQHAKQWKDWDEEMASTLHPVEWWTETFRNPIFRNRNRPDYLTWLTGESGISATAAFHNRLQQ' A
#
# COMPACT_ATOMS: atom_id res chain seq x y z
N MET A 1 2.16 -2.52 9.74
CA MET A 1 0.76 -2.03 9.69
C MET A 1 0.12 -2.28 11.03
N ASN A 2 -0.48 -1.24 11.61
CA ASN A 2 -1.31 -1.36 12.81
C ASN A 2 -2.77 -1.24 12.39
N LEU A 3 -3.64 -2.07 12.97
CA LEU A 3 -5.08 -1.98 12.77
C LEU A 3 -5.70 -1.32 13.98
N PHE A 4 -6.46 -0.26 13.75
CA PHE A 4 -7.16 0.48 14.79
C PHE A 4 -8.67 0.32 14.60
N ARG A 5 -9.40 0.36 15.71
CA ARG A 5 -10.87 0.30 15.71
C ARG A 5 -11.52 1.56 15.10
N SER A 6 -10.82 2.68 15.12
CA SER A 6 -11.25 3.97 14.56
C SER A 6 -10.04 4.90 14.38
N GLU A 7 -10.22 5.97 13.61
CA GLU A 7 -9.20 7.03 13.47
C GLU A 7 -8.87 7.70 14.80
N GLN A 8 -9.88 7.93 15.65
CA GLN A 8 -9.68 8.47 16.99
C GLN A 8 -8.76 7.55 17.83
N HIS A 9 -8.96 6.23 17.75
CA HIS A 9 -8.10 5.28 18.46
C HIS A 9 -6.67 5.31 17.91
N ALA A 10 -6.48 5.51 16.59
CA ALA A 10 -5.15 5.69 16.01
C ALA A 10 -4.44 6.95 16.55
N LYS A 11 -5.13 8.09 16.61
CA LYS A 11 -4.57 9.37 17.12
C LYS A 11 -4.28 9.37 18.62
N GLN A 12 -4.92 8.49 19.38
CA GLN A 12 -4.69 8.30 20.81
C GLN A 12 -3.61 7.25 21.11
N TRP A 13 -3.08 6.59 20.08
CA TRP A 13 -2.02 5.60 20.26
C TRP A 13 -0.75 6.29 20.76
N LYS A 14 -0.07 5.68 21.73
CA LYS A 14 1.09 6.26 22.42
C LYS A 14 2.25 6.65 21.49
N ASP A 15 2.36 6.01 20.33
CA ASP A 15 3.41 6.21 19.35
C ASP A 15 2.89 6.99 18.13
N TRP A 16 1.72 7.65 18.25
CA TRP A 16 1.19 8.51 17.19
C TRP A 16 2.11 9.69 16.91
N ASP A 17 2.38 9.91 15.63
CA ASP A 17 3.06 11.08 15.10
C ASP A 17 2.17 11.70 14.02
N GLU A 18 2.10 13.03 13.95
CA GLU A 18 1.29 13.74 12.95
C GLU A 18 1.77 13.45 11.52
N GLU A 19 3.05 13.11 11.31
CA GLU A 19 3.55 12.65 10.01
C GLU A 19 2.82 11.39 9.52
N MET A 20 2.31 10.56 10.44
CA MET A 20 1.55 9.36 10.12
C MET A 20 0.14 9.65 9.60
N ALA A 21 -0.38 10.88 9.76
CA ALA A 21 -1.71 11.27 9.31
C ALA A 21 -1.92 11.00 7.81
N SER A 22 -0.87 11.19 7.01
CA SER A 22 -0.84 10.90 5.57
C SER A 22 -1.04 9.42 5.22
N THR A 23 -0.86 8.52 6.18
CA THR A 23 -0.97 7.06 6.03
C THR A 23 -2.15 6.47 6.80
N LEU A 24 -2.92 7.29 7.51
CA LEU A 24 -4.11 6.84 8.21
C LEU A 24 -5.28 6.75 7.22
N HIS A 25 -5.60 5.53 6.79
CA HIS A 25 -6.71 5.26 5.87
C HIS A 25 -7.60 4.11 6.38
N PRO A 26 -8.86 4.03 5.91
CA PRO A 26 -9.69 2.86 6.11
C PRO A 26 -9.00 1.56 5.66
N VAL A 27 -9.31 0.45 6.33
CA VAL A 27 -8.72 -0.86 5.98
C VAL A 27 -8.99 -1.22 4.51
N GLU A 28 -10.18 -0.90 4.01
CA GLU A 28 -10.56 -1.12 2.60
C GLU A 28 -9.58 -0.44 1.62
N TRP A 29 -9.16 0.78 1.95
CA TRP A 29 -8.20 1.52 1.14
C TRP A 29 -6.88 0.75 1.03
N TRP A 30 -6.37 0.22 2.16
CA TRP A 30 -5.16 -0.58 2.18
C TRP A 30 -5.33 -1.93 1.49
N THR A 31 -6.47 -2.59 1.65
CA THR A 31 -6.73 -3.85 0.94
C THR A 31 -6.69 -3.65 -0.57
N GLU A 32 -7.30 -2.58 -1.09
CA GLU A 32 -7.24 -2.27 -2.52
C GLU A 32 -5.81 -1.87 -2.96
N THR A 33 -5.07 -1.14 -2.13
CA THR A 33 -3.66 -0.81 -2.40
C THR A 33 -2.80 -2.07 -2.55
N PHE A 34 -2.92 -3.02 -1.62
CA PHE A 34 -2.12 -4.25 -1.64
C PHE A 34 -2.63 -5.32 -2.61
N ARG A 35 -3.82 -5.13 -3.21
CA ARG A 35 -4.28 -5.97 -4.34
C ARG A 35 -3.50 -5.69 -5.63
N ASN A 36 -2.69 -4.64 -5.68
CA ASN A 36 -1.87 -4.32 -6.85
C ASN A 36 -0.97 -5.52 -7.26
N PRO A 37 -0.81 -5.78 -8.59
CA PRO A 37 -0.01 -6.90 -9.07
C PRO A 37 1.44 -6.94 -8.57
N ILE A 38 2.07 -5.81 -8.23
CA ILE A 38 3.46 -5.81 -7.71
C ILE A 38 3.59 -6.58 -6.39
N PHE A 39 2.53 -6.61 -5.57
CA PHE A 39 2.50 -7.35 -4.31
C PHE A 39 2.05 -8.80 -4.54
N ARG A 40 1.00 -8.98 -5.34
CA ARG A 40 0.44 -10.31 -5.64
C ARG A 40 1.44 -11.22 -6.34
N ASN A 41 2.27 -10.67 -7.22
CA ASN A 41 3.21 -11.42 -8.05
C ASN A 41 4.62 -11.51 -7.43
N ARG A 42 4.81 -11.04 -6.19
CA ARG A 42 6.14 -10.99 -5.57
C ARG A 42 6.80 -12.34 -5.37
N ASN A 43 6.01 -13.42 -5.37
CA ASN A 43 6.49 -14.81 -5.26
C ASN A 43 6.86 -15.45 -6.61
N ARG A 44 6.76 -14.71 -7.72
CA ARG A 44 7.16 -15.21 -9.03
C ARG A 44 8.65 -15.57 -9.04
N PRO A 45 9.05 -16.70 -9.65
CA PRO A 45 10.45 -17.06 -9.79
C PRO A 45 11.22 -16.06 -10.67
N ASP A 46 10.52 -15.39 -11.59
CA ASP A 46 11.05 -14.38 -12.51
C ASP A 46 10.67 -12.95 -12.09
N TYR A 47 10.37 -12.69 -10.81
CA TYR A 47 9.78 -11.42 -10.38
C TYR A 47 10.51 -10.17 -10.87
N LEU A 48 11.85 -10.13 -10.77
CA LEU A 48 12.64 -8.97 -11.22
C LEU A 48 12.53 -8.76 -12.72
N THR A 49 12.60 -9.84 -13.51
CA THR A 49 12.43 -9.80 -14.97
C THR A 49 11.01 -9.35 -15.34
N TRP A 50 9.99 -9.90 -14.66
CA TRP A 50 8.60 -9.49 -14.83
C TRP A 50 8.38 -8.02 -14.46
N LEU A 51 9.01 -7.54 -13.37
CA LEU A 51 8.87 -6.17 -12.87
C LEU A 51 9.36 -5.15 -13.91
N THR A 52 10.41 -5.48 -14.65
CA THR A 52 10.93 -4.66 -15.76
C THR A 52 10.17 -4.83 -17.08
N GLY A 53 9.28 -5.81 -17.17
CA GLY A 53 8.42 -6.01 -18.34
C GLY A 53 7.21 -5.07 -18.33
N GLU A 54 6.50 -5.01 -19.45
CA GLU A 54 5.34 -4.12 -19.65
C GLU A 54 4.31 -4.21 -18.52
N SER A 55 3.93 -5.43 -18.11
CA SER A 55 2.96 -5.65 -17.03
C SER A 55 3.47 -5.19 -15.67
N GLY A 56 4.77 -5.36 -15.38
CA GLY A 56 5.40 -4.93 -14.14
C GLY A 56 5.52 -3.41 -14.05
N ILE A 57 5.90 -2.77 -15.16
CA ILE A 57 5.94 -1.31 -15.30
C ILE A 57 4.55 -0.72 -15.11
N SER A 58 3.54 -1.27 -15.79
CA SER A 58 2.14 -0.83 -15.66
C SER A 58 1.63 -0.96 -14.22
N ALA A 59 1.89 -2.10 -13.57
CA ALA A 59 1.49 -2.31 -12.18
C ALA A 59 2.18 -1.33 -11.21
N THR A 60 3.46 -1.04 -11.45
CA THR A 60 4.24 -0.06 -10.66
C THR A 60 3.70 1.35 -10.84
N ALA A 61 3.40 1.76 -12.07
CA ALA A 61 2.79 3.06 -12.36
C ALA A 61 1.40 3.19 -11.70
N ALA A 62 0.57 2.15 -11.80
CA ALA A 62 -0.74 2.13 -11.16
C ALA A 62 -0.64 2.23 -9.63
N PHE A 63 0.36 1.58 -9.02
CA PHE A 63 0.61 1.71 -7.58
C PHE A 63 1.03 3.13 -7.21
N HIS A 64 1.96 3.72 -7.98
CA HIS A 64 2.43 5.08 -7.73
C HIS A 64 1.30 6.12 -7.82
N ASN A 65 0.48 6.04 -8.87
CA ASN A 65 -0.68 6.92 -9.05
C ASN A 65 -1.68 6.81 -7.90
N ARG A 66 -1.86 5.60 -7.35
CA ARG A 66 -2.77 5.39 -6.21
C ARG A 66 -2.27 6.05 -4.93
N LEU A 67 -0.96 6.06 -4.68
CA LEU A 67 -0.38 6.70 -3.49
C LEU A 67 -0.45 8.24 -3.54
N GLN A 68 -0.73 8.81 -4.70
CA GLN A 68 -0.88 10.26 -4.88
C GLN A 68 -2.33 10.74 -4.74
N GLN A 69 -3.31 9.83 -4.58
CA GLN A 69 -4.73 10.13 -4.35
C GLN A 69 -5.02 10.30 -2.88
#